data_AF-A0A0D0DTD2-F1
#
_entry.id   AF-A0A0D0DTD2-F1
#
_cell.length_a   1.000
_cell.length_b   1.000
_cell.length_c   1.000
_cell.angle_alpha   90.00
_cell.angle_beta   90.00
_cell.angle_gamma   90.00
#
_symmetry.space_group_name_H-M   'P 1'
#
loop_
_entity.id
_entity.type
_entity.pdbx_description
1 polymer ?
#
loop_
_entity_poly.entity_id
_entity_poly.type
_entity_poly.pdbx_seq_one_letter_code
_entity_poly.pdbx_strand_id
1 'polypeptide(L)' 'ADLLHSATAVMWDQLPMINRAGWECADELCRALCHRPKSPFGGLAFIAGGDFCQVAPVMPGGGETATLAASVKSLPL' A
#
# COMPACT_ATOMS: atom_id res chain seq x y z
N ALA A 1 1.90 16.72 -10.41
CA ALA A 1 1.46 15.78 -9.37
C ALA A 1 1.33 16.55 -8.07
N ASP A 2 0.60 17.66 -8.14
CA ASP A 2 0.90 18.82 -7.30
C ASP A 2 0.39 18.60 -5.87
N LEU A 3 -0.65 17.76 -5.73
CA LEU A 3 -1.12 17.27 -4.44
C LEU A 3 -0.05 16.46 -3.71
N LEU A 4 0.59 15.48 -4.37
CA LEU A 4 1.64 14.68 -3.73
C LEU A 4 2.91 15.48 -3.48
N HIS A 5 3.19 16.48 -4.32
CA HIS A 5 4.32 17.38 -4.12
C HIS A 5 4.13 18.34 -2.94
N SER A 6 2.88 18.69 -2.61
CA SER A 6 2.54 19.54 -1.46
C SER A 6 2.18 18.75 -0.21
N ALA A 7 1.88 17.45 -0.33
CA ALA A 7 1.56 16.58 0.78
C ALA A 7 2.77 16.37 1.69
N THR A 8 2.53 16.39 3.00
CA THR A 8 3.53 15.99 4.01
C THR A 8 3.35 14.53 4.42
N ALA A 9 2.12 14.04 4.37
CA ALA A 9 1.80 12.66 4.72
C ALA A 9 0.63 12.12 3.88
N VAL A 10 0.60 10.80 3.73
CA VAL A 10 -0.52 10.04 3.18
C VAL A 10 -1.07 9.14 4.29
N MET A 11 -2.37 9.22 4.54
CA MET A 11 -3.07 8.35 5.48
C MET A 11 -3.89 7.32 4.69
N TRP A 12 -3.71 6.05 5.02
CA TRP A 12 -4.41 4.95 4.38
C TRP A 12 -5.12 4.10 5.42
N ASP A 13 -6.45 4.13 5.39
CA ASP A 13 -7.29 3.25 6.21
C ASP A 13 -7.58 1.93 5.45
N GLN A 14 -7.91 0.88 6.20
CA GLN A 14 -8.29 -0.43 5.66
C GLN A 14 -7.18 -1.14 4.86
N LEU A 15 -5.92 -0.99 5.28
CA LEU A 15 -4.78 -1.69 4.66
C LEU A 15 -4.98 -3.22 4.55
N PRO A 16 -5.58 -3.93 5.53
CA PRO A 16 -5.73 -5.39 5.44
C PRO A 16 -6.61 -5.87 4.28
N MET A 17 -7.51 -5.02 3.77
CA MET A 17 -8.46 -5.38 2.73
C MET A 17 -7.88 -5.24 1.31
N ILE A 18 -6.76 -4.54 1.13
CA ILE A 18 -6.18 -4.34 -0.20
C ILE A 18 -5.25 -5.48 -0.60
N ASN A 19 -5.28 -5.83 -1.88
CA ASN A 19 -4.24 -6.66 -2.46
C ASN A 19 -2.87 -5.96 -2.31
N ARG A 20 -1.87 -6.70 -1.83
CA ARG A 20 -0.49 -6.26 -1.66
C ARG A 20 0.08 -5.56 -2.89
N ALA A 21 -0.28 -5.99 -4.10
CA ALA A 21 0.15 -5.33 -5.33
C ALA A 21 -0.35 -3.88 -5.43
N GLY A 22 -1.53 -3.57 -4.89
CA GLY A 22 -2.04 -2.20 -4.82
C GLY A 22 -1.22 -1.32 -3.89
N TRP A 23 -0.80 -1.87 -2.75
CA TRP A 23 0.12 -1.20 -1.82
C TRP A 23 1.50 -0.94 -2.46
N GLU A 24 2.07 -1.95 -3.12
CA GLU A 24 3.35 -1.83 -3.82
C GLU A 24 3.29 -0.81 -4.97
N CYS A 25 2.19 -0.82 -5.74
CA CYS A 25 1.95 0.16 -6.79
C CYS A 25 1.84 1.59 -6.24
N ALA A 26 1.22 1.78 -5.07
CA ALA A 26 1.15 3.09 -4.42
C ALA A 26 2.54 3.62 -4.05
N ASP A 27 3.42 2.76 -3.54
CA ASP A 27 4.82 3.11 -3.25
C ASP A 27 5.59 3.48 -4.53
N GLU A 28 5.53 2.64 -5.56
CA GLU A 28 6.14 2.90 -6.87
C GLU A 28 5.66 4.22 -7.49
N LEU A 29 4.36 4.49 -7.42
CA LEU A 29 3.76 5.74 -7.90
C LEU A 29 4.31 6.94 -7.13
N CYS A 30 4.37 6.89 -5.80
CA CYS A 30 4.92 7.97 -4.99
C CYS A 30 6.40 8.21 -5.29
N ARG A 31 7.20 7.15 -5.40
CA ARG A 31 8.62 7.22 -5.80
C ARG A 31 8.81 7.91 -7.15
N ALA A 32 7.99 7.54 -8.14
CA ALA A 32 8.04 8.11 -9.47
C ALA A 32 7.64 9.59 -9.47
N LEU A 33 6.50 9.92 -8.85
CA LEU A 33 5.97 11.28 -8.86
C LEU A 33 6.80 12.25 -8.01
N CYS A 34 7.33 11.80 -6.86
CA CYS A 34 8.17 12.63 -6.00
C CYS A 34 9.65 12.66 -6.44
N HIS A 35 10.01 11.95 -7.51
CA HIS A 35 11.40 11.85 -8.02
C HIS A 35 12.40 11.35 -6.95
N ARG A 36 11.97 10.44 -6.08
CA ARG A 36 12.81 9.83 -5.02
C ARG A 36 12.76 8.30 -5.10
N PRO A 37 13.43 7.69 -6.09
CA PRO A 37 13.27 6.26 -6.41
C PRO A 37 13.80 5.30 -5.34
N LYS A 38 14.68 5.77 -4.44
CA LYS A 38 15.27 4.96 -3.37
C LYS A 38 14.58 5.18 -2.02
N SER A 39 13.68 6.15 -1.92
CA SER A 39 12.97 6.46 -0.68
C SER A 39 11.61 5.79 -0.72
N PRO A 40 11.24 4.98 0.29
CA PRO A 40 9.88 4.47 0.38
C PRO A 40 8.86 5.59 0.30
N PHE A 41 7.78 5.35 -0.44
CA PHE A 41 6.71 6.29 -0.75
C PHE A 41 7.20 7.63 -1.29
N GLY A 42 8.32 7.63 -2.03
CA GLY A 42 8.90 8.87 -2.53
C GLY A 42 9.35 9.84 -1.44
N GLY A 43 9.58 9.35 -0.21
CA GLY A 43 9.95 10.15 0.96
C GLY A 43 8.77 10.81 1.69
N LEU A 44 7.53 10.52 1.28
CA LEU A 44 6.34 10.96 2.01
C LEU A 44 6.15 10.13 3.27
N ALA A 45 5.75 10.77 4.37
CA ALA A 45 5.32 10.04 5.56
C ALA A 45 4.05 9.25 5.22
N PHE A 46 4.13 7.92 5.27
CA PHE A 46 3.00 7.06 4.94
C PHE A 46 2.49 6.37 6.20
N ILE A 47 1.23 6.66 6.55
CA ILE A 47 0.58 6.14 7.76
C ILE A 47 -0.55 5.24 7.30
N ALA A 48 -0.34 3.93 7.41
CA ALA A 48 -1.34 2.94 7.03
C ALA A 48 -1.82 2.17 8.26
N GLY A 49 -3.13 1.94 8.32
CA GLY A 49 -3.77 1.23 9.41
C GLY A 49 -4.98 0.43 8.94
N GLY A 50 -5.54 -0.33 9.87
CA GLY A 50 -6.72 -1.15 9.66
C GLY A 50 -6.73 -2.31 10.64
N ASP A 51 -7.87 -2.99 10.71
CA ASP A 51 -8.04 -4.16 11.57
C ASP A 51 -7.75 -5.43 10.77
N PHE A 52 -6.64 -6.12 11.09
CA PHE A 52 -6.23 -7.35 10.43
C PHE A 52 -7.12 -8.56 10.79
N CYS A 53 -8.05 -8.40 11.74
CA CYS A 53 -9.11 -9.35 11.99
C CYS A 53 -10.35 -9.12 11.11
N GLN A 54 -10.33 -8.12 10.21
CA GLN A 54 -11.36 -7.94 9.18
C GLN A 54 -11.13 -8.85 7.95
N VAL A 55 -11.88 -8.57 6.88
CA VAL A 55 -11.87 -9.32 5.64
C VAL A 55 -10.50 -9.18 4.95
N ALA A 56 -9.83 -10.31 4.71
CA ALA A 56 -8.63 -10.36 3.90
C ALA A 56 -8.93 -9.96 2.44
N PRO A 57 -7.91 -9.67 1.60
CA PRO A 57 -8.15 -9.21 0.24
C PRO A 57 -8.98 -10.21 -0.57
N VAL A 58 -10.01 -9.72 -1.25
CA VAL A 58 -10.88 -10.57 -2.07
C VAL A 58 -10.15 -10.94 -3.36
N MET A 59 -9.99 -12.24 -3.59
CA MET A 59 -9.40 -12.80 -4.82
C MET A 59 -10.48 -13.57 -5.59
N PRO A 60 -11.14 -12.96 -6.60
CA PRO A 60 -12.22 -13.61 -7.34
C PRO A 60 -11.76 -14.92 -8.01
N GLY A 61 -12.46 -16.01 -7.71
CA GLY A 61 -12.09 -17.35 -8.21
C GLY A 61 -10.80 -17.91 -7.59
N GLY A 62 -10.18 -17.19 -6.65
CA GLY A 62 -9.01 -17.62 -5.89
C GLY A 62 -9.41 -18.29 -4.58
N GLY A 63 -8.64 -19.31 -4.18
CA GLY A 63 -8.77 -19.93 -2.87
C GLY A 63 -7.94 -19.23 -1.79
N GLU A 64 -7.87 -19.84 -0.62
CA GLU A 64 -7.14 -19.34 0.55
C GLU A 64 -5.66 -19.00 0.25
N THR A 65 -5.00 -19.82 -0.56
CA THR A 65 -3.60 -19.59 -0.95
C THR A 65 -3.42 -18.31 -1.77
N ALA A 66 -4.37 -17.99 -2.65
CA ALA A 66 -4.36 -16.75 -3.43
C ALA A 66 -4.60 -15.54 -2.52
N THR A 67 -5.57 -15.63 -1.61
CA THR A 67 -5.84 -14.60 -0.60
C THR A 67 -4.63 -14.35 0.29
N LEU A 68 -3.97 -15.41 0.77
CA LEU A 68 -2.77 -15.29 1.60
C LEU A 68 -1.58 -14.70 0.82
N ALA A 69 -1.45 -15.02 -0.47
CA ALA A 69 -0.44 -14.43 -1.33
C ALA A 69 -0.68 -12.93 -1.54
N ALA A 70 -1.94 -12.53 -1.73
CA ALA A 70 -2.37 -11.15 -1.90
C ALA A 70 -2.38 -10.34 -0.60
N SER A 71 -2.31 -10.98 0.58
CA SER A 71 -2.34 -10.28 1.86
C SER A 71 -1.05 -9.50 2.13
N VAL A 72 -1.18 -8.29 2.66
CA VAL A 72 -0.07 -7.53 3.23
C VAL A 72 0.33 -8.18 4.55
N LYS A 73 1.50 -8.84 4.58
CA LYS A 73 1.98 -9.61 5.74
C LYS A 73 3.11 -8.91 6.50
N SER A 74 3.82 -8.05 5.80
CA SER A 74 4.95 -7.29 6.31
C SER A 74 5.03 -5.99 5.51
N LEU A 75 5.39 -4.91 6.17
CA LEU A 75 5.74 -3.67 5.49
C LEU A 75 7.21 -3.77 5.11
N PRO A 76 7.57 -3.76 3.82
CA PRO A 76 8.95 -3.64 3.38
C PRO A 76 9.35 -2.17 3.50
N LEU A 77 9.53 -1.70 4.73
CA LEU A 77 10.18 -0.43 5.05
C LEU A 77 11.49 -0.72 5.75
#